data_AF-A0A452YKK8-F1
#
_entry.id   AF-A0A452YKK8-F1
#
_cell.length_a   1.000
_cell.length_b   1.000
_cell.length_c   1.000
_cell.angle_alpha   90.00
_cell.angle_beta   90.00
_cell.angle_gamma   90.00
#
_symmetry.space_group_name_H-M   'P 1'
#
loop_
_entity.id
_entity.type
_entity.pdbx_description
1 polymer ?
#
loop_
_entity_poly.entity_id
_entity_poly.type
_entity_poly.pdbx_seq_one_letter_code
_entity_poly.pdbx_strand_id
1 'polypeptide(L)'
;MFPIHRSAPAFIELDMKLSIFETGIKVVDLLAPYRRGGKIGLFGGGAGVGKTILIMELINNIAKAQGGVSVFGGVGEQTREGNDLYMEMKESGVLQKILRNQR
;
A
#
# COMPACT_ATOMS: atom_id res chain seq x y z
N MET A 1 -22.25 7.59 -6.03
CA MET A 1 -21.28 6.50 -6.23
C MET A 1 -20.50 6.81 -7.50
N PHE A 2 -19.16 6.80 -7.45
CA PHE A 2 -18.35 7.06 -8.64
C PHE A 2 -18.29 5.80 -9.53
N PRO A 3 -18.27 5.94 -10.87
CA PRO A 3 -18.12 4.80 -11.79
C PRO A 3 -16.72 4.20 -11.71
N ILE A 4 -16.61 2.86 -11.77
CA ILE A 4 -15.32 2.14 -11.71
C ILE A 4 -14.52 2.25 -13.01
N HIS A 5 -15.19 2.49 -14.14
CA HIS A 5 -14.55 2.80 -15.42
C HIS A 5 -14.51 4.31 -15.60
N ARG A 6 -13.31 4.85 -15.85
CA ARG A 6 -13.07 6.26 -16.13
C ARG A 6 -11.83 6.44 -16.99
N SER A 7 -11.80 7.53 -17.76
CA SER A 7 -10.60 7.94 -18.50
C SER A 7 -9.44 8.26 -17.55
N ALA A 8 -8.21 8.10 -18.04
CA ALA A 8 -7.03 8.55 -17.31
C ALA A 8 -7.04 10.09 -17.15
N PRO A 9 -6.37 10.63 -16.10
CA PRO A 9 -6.18 12.08 -15.96
C PRO A 9 -5.51 12.69 -17.19
N ALA A 10 -5.82 13.96 -17.48
CA ALA A 10 -5.24 14.66 -18.63
C ALA A 10 -3.74 14.95 -18.40
N PHE A 11 -2.97 15.10 -19.48
CA PHE A 11 -1.52 15.38 -19.38
C PHE A 11 -1.20 16.63 -18.54
N ILE A 12 -2.03 17.67 -18.64
CA ILE A 12 -1.89 18.93 -17.88
C ILE A 12 -2.16 18.77 -16.37
N GLU A 13 -2.81 17.69 -15.95
CA GLU A 13 -3.11 17.39 -14.55
C GLU A 13 -2.02 16.52 -13.89
N LEU A 14 -1.06 16.03 -14.66
CA LEU A 14 0.01 15.17 -14.14
C LEU A 14 1.07 16.00 -13.41
N ASP A 15 1.39 15.60 -12.18
CA ASP A 15 2.51 16.20 -11.43
C ASP A 15 3.85 15.61 -11.91
N MET A 16 4.69 16.46 -12.48
CA MET A 16 6.03 16.09 -12.96
C MET A 16 7.09 16.15 -11.87
N LYS A 17 6.78 16.66 -10.67
CA LYS A 17 7.75 16.74 -9.58
C LYS A 17 8.18 15.34 -9.14
N LEU A 18 9.48 15.11 -9.16
CA LEU A 18 10.06 13.94 -8.50
C LEU A 18 9.98 14.16 -6.99
N SER A 19 9.12 13.40 -6.33
CA SER A 19 9.06 13.36 -4.86
C SER A 19 9.16 11.92 -4.39
N ILE A 20 10.02 11.70 -3.38
CA ILE A 20 10.22 10.40 -2.76
C ILE A 20 9.08 10.15 -1.79
N PHE A 21 8.60 8.92 -1.78
CA PHE A 21 7.67 8.39 -0.81
C PHE A 21 8.45 7.54 0.20
N GLU A 22 8.70 8.12 1.38
CA GLU A 22 9.40 7.44 2.46
C GLU A 22 8.54 6.32 3.03
N THR A 23 9.05 5.09 2.97
CA THR A 23 8.34 3.89 3.39
C THR A 23 8.61 3.52 4.85
N GLY A 24 9.72 4.01 5.42
CA GLY A 24 10.23 3.60 6.72
C GLY A 24 10.99 2.26 6.67
N ILE A 25 11.12 1.65 5.49
CA ILE A 25 11.81 0.38 5.29
C ILE A 25 13.20 0.69 4.71
N LYS A 26 14.24 0.58 5.55
CA LYS A 26 15.62 0.97 5.19
C LYS A 26 16.11 0.45 3.84
N VAL A 27 15.88 -0.84 3.54
CA VAL A 27 16.35 -1.43 2.29
C VAL A 27 15.62 -0.86 1.07
N VAL A 28 14.33 -0.55 1.21
CA VAL A 28 13.53 0.08 0.16
C VAL A 28 13.95 1.53 -0.01
N ASP A 29 13.97 2.31 1.08
CA ASP A 29 14.27 3.74 1.03
C ASP A 29 15.71 4.02 0.54
N LEU A 30 16.66 3.11 0.79
CA LEU A 30 18.05 3.26 0.35
C LEU A 30 18.31 2.73 -1.07
N LEU A 31 17.86 1.52 -1.39
CA LEU A 31 18.26 0.84 -2.64
C LEU A 31 17.23 0.99 -3.77
N ALA A 32 15.94 1.13 -3.43
CA ALA A 32 14.85 1.18 -4.40
C ALA A 32 13.75 2.15 -3.93
N PRO A 33 14.05 3.45 -3.78
CA PRO A 33 13.13 4.42 -3.19
C PRO A 33 11.86 4.55 -4.02
N TYR A 34 10.71 4.59 -3.35
CA TYR A 34 9.42 4.72 -4.02
C TYR A 34 9.16 6.16 -4.42
N ARG A 35 8.59 6.36 -5.62
CA ARG A 35 8.14 7.67 -6.07
C ARG A 35 6.69 7.90 -5.65
N ARG A 36 6.38 9.06 -5.07
CA ARG A 36 4.98 9.47 -4.78
C ARG A 36 4.18 9.57 -6.09
N GLY A 37 3.01 8.95 -6.12
CA GLY A 37 2.18 8.82 -7.33
C GLY A 37 2.72 7.82 -8.37
N GLY A 38 3.80 7.12 -8.06
CA GLY A 38 4.37 6.08 -8.91
C GLY A 38 3.63 4.73 -8.81
N LYS A 39 3.96 3.82 -9.73
CA LYS A 39 3.55 2.42 -9.68
C LYS A 39 4.75 1.58 -9.26
N ILE A 40 4.55 0.69 -8.29
CA ILE A 40 5.60 -0.19 -7.76
C ILE A 40 5.20 -1.64 -8.00
N GLY A 41 6.15 -2.46 -8.44
CA GLY A 41 5.99 -3.91 -8.52
C GLY A 41 6.73 -4.61 -7.39
N LEU A 42 6.05 -5.48 -6.65
CA LEU A 42 6.65 -6.35 -5.64
C LEU A 42 6.86 -7.74 -6.23
N PHE A 43 8.08 -8.01 -6.68
CA PHE A 43 8.46 -9.31 -7.23
C PHE A 43 9.20 -10.13 -6.18
N GLY A 44 8.85 -11.40 -6.05
CA GLY A 44 9.56 -12.34 -5.18
C GLY A 44 9.40 -13.75 -5.72
N GLY A 45 10.45 -14.57 -5.61
CA GLY A 45 10.63 -15.87 -6.28
C GLY A 45 9.70 -17.01 -5.82
N GLY A 46 8.48 -16.70 -5.37
CA GLY A 46 7.47 -17.68 -4.94
C GLY A 46 6.58 -17.18 -3.81
N ALA A 47 5.81 -18.10 -3.25
CA ALA A 47 5.10 -17.93 -1.98
C ALA A 47 6.11 -17.95 -0.80
N GLY A 48 5.74 -17.36 0.33
CA GLY A 48 6.56 -17.40 1.56
C GLY A 48 7.71 -16.39 1.64
N VAL A 49 7.99 -15.60 0.59
CA VAL A 49 9.04 -14.55 0.60
C VAL A 49 8.63 -13.25 1.31
N GLY A 50 7.51 -13.24 2.03
CA GLY A 50 7.09 -12.10 2.85
C GLY A 50 6.45 -10.93 2.08
N LYS A 51 5.93 -11.13 0.87
CA LYS A 51 5.25 -10.07 0.09
C LYS A 51 4.09 -9.44 0.86
N THR A 52 3.25 -10.27 1.48
CA THR A 52 2.10 -9.83 2.29
C THR A 52 2.53 -9.04 3.52
N ILE A 53 3.58 -9.51 4.22
CA ILE A 53 4.16 -8.81 5.37
C ILE A 53 4.68 -7.42 4.97
N LEU A 54 5.38 -7.31 3.83
CA LEU A 54 5.84 -6.03 3.30
C LEU A 54 4.68 -5.08 3.00
N ILE A 55 3.59 -5.56 2.38
CA ILE A 55 2.40 -4.75 2.10
C ILE A 55 1.77 -4.25 3.40
N MET A 56 1.61 -5.10 4.40
CA MET A 56 1.06 -4.69 5.70
C MET A 56 1.94 -3.66 6.39
N GLU A 57 3.27 -3.80 6.34
CA GLU A 57 4.18 -2.85 6.96
C GLU A 57 4.15 -1.48 6.25
N LEU A 58 4.03 -1.48 4.91
CA LEU A 58 3.79 -0.25 4.16
C LEU A 58 2.50 0.45 4.60
N ILE A 59 1.40 -0.29 4.74
CA ILE A 59 0.11 0.24 5.21
C ILE A 59 0.25 0.81 6.63
N ASN A 60 0.92 0.08 7.52
CA ASN A 60 1.19 0.50 8.89
C ASN A 60 1.98 1.82 8.94
N ASN A 61 3.03 1.94 8.14
CA ASN A 61 3.89 3.12 8.14
C ASN A 61 3.21 4.32 7.50
N ILE A 62 2.39 4.11 6.46
CA ILE A 62 1.50 5.15 5.92
C ILE A 62 0.60 5.65 7.02
N ALA A 63 -0.19 4.77 7.64
CA ALA A 63 -1.16 5.17 8.65
C ALA A 63 -0.53 5.92 9.84
N LYS A 64 0.73 5.63 10.19
CA LYS A 64 1.45 6.32 11.28
C LYS A 64 2.06 7.65 10.87
N ALA A 65 2.70 7.73 9.71
CA ALA A 65 3.57 8.85 9.34
C ALA A 65 2.84 9.94 8.54
N GLN A 66 1.84 9.57 7.76
CA GLN A 66 1.16 10.46 6.84
C GLN A 66 -0.34 10.17 7.01
N GLY A 67 -1.19 11.16 7.28
CA GLY A 67 -2.64 10.97 7.48
C GLY A 67 -3.40 10.50 6.22
N GLY A 68 -2.81 9.63 5.41
CA GLY A 68 -3.35 9.06 4.19
C GLY A 68 -4.10 7.75 4.43
N VAL A 69 -4.81 7.34 3.40
CA VAL A 69 -5.62 6.12 3.39
C VAL A 69 -4.93 5.07 2.53
N SER A 70 -4.94 3.81 3.00
CA SER A 70 -4.51 2.66 2.21
C SER A 70 -5.72 1.85 1.75
N VAL A 71 -5.72 1.44 0.49
CA VAL A 71 -6.74 0.56 -0.09
C VAL A 71 -6.04 -0.69 -0.61
N PHE A 72 -6.48 -1.86 -0.14
CA PHE A 72 -6.00 -3.15 -0.62
C PHE A 72 -7.08 -3.81 -1.50
N GLY A 73 -6.69 -4.26 -2.69
CA GLY A 73 -7.57 -4.99 -3.61
C GLY A 73 -6.92 -6.30 -4.03
N GLY A 74 -7.40 -7.42 -3.49
CA GLY A 74 -6.96 -8.75 -3.89
C GLY A 74 -7.66 -9.20 -5.17
N VAL A 75 -6.90 -9.48 -6.23
CA VAL A 75 -7.44 -9.90 -7.54
C VAL A 75 -6.96 -11.31 -7.86
N GLY A 76 -7.89 -12.26 -7.96
CA GLY A 76 -7.55 -13.66 -8.25
C GLY A 76 -6.84 -14.40 -7.11
N GLU A 77 -6.82 -13.81 -5.91
CA GLU A 77 -6.22 -14.40 -4.71
C GLU A 77 -7.09 -15.51 -4.12
N GLN A 78 -6.46 -16.41 -3.36
CA GLN A 78 -7.20 -17.42 -2.60
C GLN A 78 -7.91 -16.78 -1.40
N THR A 79 -9.16 -17.17 -1.14
CA THR A 79 -9.94 -16.67 0.00
C THR A 79 -9.22 -16.87 1.35
N ARG A 80 -8.47 -17.97 1.49
CA ARG A 80 -7.66 -18.23 2.69
C ARG A 80 -6.60 -17.15 2.90
N GLU A 81 -5.88 -16.77 1.85
CA GLU A 81 -4.85 -15.72 1.93
C GLU A 81 -5.45 -14.35 2.27
N GLY A 82 -6.64 -14.05 1.74
CA GLY A 82 -7.40 -12.85 2.10
C GLY A 82 -7.86 -12.85 3.56
N ASN A 83 -8.32 -14.00 4.08
CA ASN A 83 -8.70 -14.16 5.48
C ASN A 83 -7.48 -14.02 6.41
N ASP A 84 -6.37 -14.68 6.08
CA ASP A 84 -5.12 -14.62 6.84
C ASP A 84 -4.62 -13.16 6.93
N LEU A 85 -4.61 -12.45 5.80
CA LEU A 85 -4.28 -11.02 5.75
C LEU A 85 -5.20 -10.17 6.64
N TYR A 86 -6.51 -10.40 6.59
CA TYR A 86 -7.47 -9.64 7.40
C TYR A 86 -7.26 -9.88 8.91
N MET A 87 -7.02 -11.12 9.32
CA MET A 87 -6.75 -11.45 10.72
C MET A 87 -5.42 -10.86 11.19
N GLU A 88 -4.36 -10.95 10.39
CA GLU A 88 -3.06 -10.34 10.68
C GLU A 88 -3.16 -8.80 10.82
N MET A 89 -3.93 -8.14 9.95
CA MET A 89 -4.17 -6.69 10.04
C MET A 89 -4.98 -6.31 11.30
N LYS A 90 -5.85 -7.20 11.77
CA LYS A 90 -6.64 -7.01 12.99
C LYS A 90 -5.77 -7.18 14.24
N GLU A 91 -4.97 -8.24 14.29
CA GLU A 91 -4.06 -8.55 15.40
C GLU A 91 -2.94 -7.53 15.55
N SER A 92 -2.36 -7.08 14.44
CA SER A 92 -1.33 -6.01 14.43
C SER A 92 -1.87 -4.63 14.83
N GLY A 93 -3.18 -4.48 15.01
CA GLY A 93 -3.85 -3.23 15.35
C GLY A 93 -3.83 -2.19 14.23
N VAL A 94 -3.39 -2.56 13.02
CA VAL A 94 -3.35 -1.69 11.85
C VAL A 94 -4.75 -1.22 11.48
N LEU A 95 -5.74 -2.13 11.48
CA LEU A 95 -7.14 -1.79 11.22
C LEU A 95 -7.69 -0.73 12.18
N GLN A 96 -7.37 -0.83 13.48
CA GLN A 96 -7.82 0.16 14.46
C GLN A 96 -7.19 1.53 14.21
N LYS A 97 -5.90 1.58 13.85
CA LYS A 97 -5.19 2.84 13.57
C LYS A 97 -5.74 3.53 12.31
N ILE A 98 -6.03 2.76 11.25
CA ILE A 98 -6.64 3.28 10.02
C ILE A 98 -8.01 3.91 10.32
N LEU A 99 -8.87 3.21 11.09
CA LEU A 99 -10.22 3.70 11.41
C LEU A 99 -10.23 4.90 12.37
N ARG A 100 -9.20 5.04 13.22
CA ARG A 100 -9.11 6.12 14.22
C ARG A 100 -8.57 7.42 13.64
N ASN A 101 -7.73 7.37 12.61
CA ASN A 101 -7.20 8.54 11.91
C ASN A 101 -8.20 9.22 10.95
N GLN A 102 -9.44 8.73 10.90
CA GLN A 102 -10.55 9.29 10.11
C GLN A 102 -11.50 10.17 10.96
N ARG A 103 -11.12 10.52 12.19
CA ARG A 103 -11.86 11.45 13.08
C ARG A 103 -11.05 12.68 13.41
#